data_AF-A0A292E7X5-F1
#
_entry.id   AF-A0A292E7X5-F1
#
_cell.length_a   1.000
_cell.length_b   1.000
_cell.length_c   1.000
_cell.angle_alpha   90.00
_cell.angle_beta   90.00
_cell.angle_gamma   90.00
#
_symmetry.space_group_name_H-M   'P 1'
#
loop_
_entity.id
_entity.type
_entity.pdbx_description
1 polymer ?
#
loop_
_entity_poly.entity_id
_entity_poly.type
_entity_poly.pdbx_seq_one_letter_code
_entity_poly.pdbx_strand_id
1 'polypeptide(L)' 'MSIYGIFRNDVRLGTVMRFVGEPKATRWAAYGPHDVKKGFPTLRAATAWLGELAEQPDAADHKGSGSGPDGSP' A
#
# COMPACT_ATOMS: atom_id res chain seq x y z
N MET A 1 7.83 15.44 -15.19
CA MET A 1 7.41 14.51 -14.11
C MET A 1 6.38 13.56 -14.69
N SER A 2 6.45 12.26 -14.40
CA SER A 2 5.51 11.26 -14.94
C SER A 2 4.79 10.57 -13.79
N ILE A 3 3.47 10.43 -13.90
CA ILE A 3 2.58 9.85 -12.89
C ILE A 3 1.87 8.66 -13.50
N TYR A 4 1.84 7.54 -12.77
CA TYR A 4 1.23 6.28 -13.19
C TYR A 4 0.22 5.84 -12.13
N GLY A 5 -1.06 5.73 -12.52
CA GLY A 5 -2.06 5.07 -11.68
C GLY A 5 -1.88 3.55 -11.77
N ILE A 6 -1.79 2.87 -10.63
CA ILE A 6 -1.68 1.42 -10.58
C ILE A 6 -3.04 0.84 -10.22
N PHE A 7 -3.53 -0.06 -11.07
CA PHE A 7 -4.84 -0.69 -10.96
C PHE A 7 -4.71 -2.22 -11.03
N ARG A 8 -5.54 -2.93 -10.28
CA ARG A 8 -5.72 -4.39 -10.34
C ARG A 8 -7.21 -4.67 -10.26
N ASN A 9 -7.77 -5.40 -11.23
CA ASN A 9 -9.20 -5.72 -11.31
C ASN A 9 -10.09 -4.46 -11.17
N ASP A 10 -9.77 -3.38 -11.90
CA ASP A 10 -10.43 -2.07 -11.83
C ASP A 10 -10.33 -1.32 -10.49
N VAL A 11 -9.72 -1.90 -9.48
CA VAL A 11 -9.44 -1.25 -8.18
C VAL A 11 -8.11 -0.50 -8.26
N ARG A 12 -8.11 0.78 -7.88
CA ARG A 12 -6.89 1.59 -7.78
C ARG A 12 -6.10 1.19 -6.54
N LEU A 13 -4.92 0.63 -6.73
CA LEU A 13 -4.00 0.25 -5.64
C LEU A 13 -3.15 1.42 -5.16
N GLY A 14 -2.86 2.38 -6.04
CA GLY A 14 -2.04 3.52 -5.67
C GLY A 14 -1.53 4.31 -6.88
N THR A 15 -0.51 5.11 -6.63
CA THR A 15 0.12 5.95 -7.65
C THR A 15 1.63 5.79 -7.59
N VAL A 16 2.28 5.68 -8.74
CA VAL A 16 3.74 5.74 -8.83
C VAL A 16 4.14 7.03 -9.54
N MET A 17 5.06 7.79 -8.95
CA MET A 17 5.62 9.00 -9.53
C MET A 17 7.10 8.82 -9.84
N ARG A 18 7.53 9.30 -11.01
CA ARG A 18 8.93 9.34 -11.41
C ARG A 18 9.50 10.74 -11.24
N PHE A 19 10.56 10.87 -10.44
CA PHE A 19 11.31 12.10 -10.26
C PHE A 19 12.54 12.12 -11.18
N VAL A 20 12.57 13.07 -12.11
CA VAL A 20 13.71 13.27 -13.01
C VAL A 20 14.76 14.09 -12.27
N GLY A 21 15.98 13.55 -12.13
CA GLY A 21 17.07 14.17 -11.35
C GLY A 21 17.41 13.43 -10.04
N GLU A 22 16.48 12.61 -9.52
CA GLU A 22 16.72 11.82 -8.32
C GLU A 22 17.69 10.64 -8.54
N PRO A 23 18.38 10.20 -7.45
CA PRO A 23 19.22 9.00 -7.46
C PRO A 23 18.48 7.80 -8.04
N LYS A 24 19.20 6.92 -8.75
CA LYS A 24 18.59 5.73 -9.35
C LYS A 24 17.86 4.86 -8.32
N ALA A 25 18.25 4.90 -7.05
CA ALA A 25 17.64 4.13 -5.96
C ALA A 25 16.25 4.64 -5.52
N THR A 26 15.97 5.94 -5.66
CA THR A 26 14.73 6.60 -5.15
C THR A 26 13.90 7.25 -6.26
N ARG A 27 14.31 7.08 -7.51
CA ARG A 27 13.71 7.71 -8.69
C ARG A 27 12.22 7.45 -8.86
N TRP A 28 11.71 6.34 -8.31
CA TRP A 28 10.29 5.98 -8.38
C TRP A 28 9.69 6.00 -6.98
N ALA A 29 8.73 6.88 -6.72
CA ALA A 29 8.00 6.88 -5.45
C ALA A 29 6.62 6.25 -5.65
N ALA A 30 6.32 5.21 -4.88
CA ALA A 30 4.99 4.66 -4.77
C ALA A 30 4.25 5.34 -3.63
N TYR A 31 2.97 5.62 -3.86
CA TYR A 31 2.00 6.16 -2.92
C TYR A 31 0.88 5.14 -2.81
N GLY A 32 0.86 4.42 -1.69
CA GLY A 32 -0.17 3.45 -1.35
C GLY A 32 -1.44 4.11 -0.80
N PRO A 33 -2.47 3.32 -0.48
CA PRO A 33 -3.59 3.79 0.32
C PRO A 33 -3.07 4.21 1.71
N HIS A 34 -3.73 5.19 2.35
CA HIS A 34 -3.35 5.76 3.66
C HIS A 34 -2.02 6.55 3.69
N ASP A 35 -1.69 7.29 2.62
CA ASP A 35 -0.53 8.19 2.55
C ASP A 35 0.85 7.51 2.75
N VAL A 36 0.93 6.19 2.62
CA VAL A 36 2.20 5.46 2.72
C VAL A 36 3.04 5.72 1.47
N LYS A 37 4.19 6.39 1.64
CA LYS A 37 5.14 6.70 0.56
C LYS A 37 6.42 5.88 0.69
N LYS A 38 6.86 5.26 -0.40
CA LYS A 38 8.15 4.56 -0.46
C LYS A 38 8.89 4.74 -1.78
N GLY A 39 10.21 4.93 -1.73
CA GLY A 39 11.07 5.10 -2.89
C GLY A 39 11.64 3.77 -3.41
N PHE A 40 11.78 3.67 -4.72
CA PHE A 40 12.19 2.45 -5.44
C PHE A 40 13.11 2.77 -6.62
N PRO A 41 13.96 1.80 -7.01
CA PRO A 41 14.85 1.98 -8.13
C PRO A 41 14.17 1.85 -9.50
N THR A 42 13.04 1.14 -9.55
CA THR A 42 12.32 0.84 -10.80
C THR A 42 10.81 0.93 -10.61
N LEU A 43 10.08 1.22 -11.70
CA LEU A 43 8.62 1.18 -11.74
C LEU A 43 8.07 -0.20 -11.35
N ARG A 44 8.74 -1.26 -11.79
CA ARG A 44 8.34 -2.65 -11.50
C ARG A 44 8.36 -2.92 -9.99
N ALA A 45 9.42 -2.52 -9.29
CA ALA A 45 9.53 -2.67 -7.85
C ALA A 45 8.47 -1.85 -7.10
N ALA A 46 8.23 -0.61 -7.53
CA ALA A 46 7.17 0.24 -6.98
C ALA A 46 5.76 -0.36 -7.16
N THR A 47 5.49 -0.94 -8.33
CA THR A 47 4.21 -1.57 -8.65
C THR A 47 3.99 -2.87 -7.88
N ALA A 48 5.03 -3.71 -7.77
CA ALA A 48 4.97 -4.96 -7.00
C ALA A 48 4.65 -4.66 -5.53
N TRP A 49 5.33 -3.68 -4.93
CA TRP A 49 5.07 -3.27 -3.56
C TRP A 49 3.64 -2.78 -3.34
N LEU A 50 3.05 -2.02 -4.28
CA LEU A 50 1.64 -1.63 -4.20
C LEU A 50 0.68 -2.83 -4.28
N GLY A 51 1.05 -3.87 -5.06
CA GLY A 51 0.33 -5.14 -5.09
C GLY A 51 0.36 -5.86 -3.74
N GLU A 52 1.55 -6.00 -3.15
CA GLU A 52 1.74 -6.63 -1.84
C GLU A 52 1.02 -5.85 -0.72
N LEU A 53 1.04 -4.52 -0.78
CA LEU A 53 0.36 -3.66 0.18
C LEU A 53 -1.16 -3.82 0.11
N ALA A 54 -1.71 -3.99 -1.10
CA ALA A 54 -3.14 -4.23 -1.29
C ALA A 54 -3.59 -5.64 -0.90
N GLU A 55 -2.67 -6.60 -0.84
CA GLU A 55 -2.91 -7.98 -0.40
C GLU A 55 -2.82 -8.15 1.12
N GLN A 56 -2.31 -7.15 1.84
CA GLN A 56 -2.35 -7.14 3.29
C GLN A 56 -3.78 -6.77 3.72
N PRO A 57 -4.56 -7.71 4.29
CA PRO A 57 -5.80 -7.35 4.94
C PRO A 57 -5.45 -6.38 6.05
N ASP A 58 -6.09 -5.22 6.04
CA ASP A 58 -6.03 -4.22 7.10
C ASP A 58 -6.02 -4.96 8.45
N ALA A 59 -4.94 -4.80 9.22
CA ALA A 59 -4.79 -5.42 10.54
C ALA A 59 -5.71 -4.74 11.58
N ALA A 60 -6.98 -4.51 11.20
CA ALA A 60 -8.04 -3.92 12.00
C ALA A 60 -9.16 -4.92 12.34
N ASP A 61 -8.88 -6.23 12.30
CA ASP A 61 -9.71 -7.23 13.00
C ASP A 61 -9.00 -7.73 14.27
N HIS A 62 -8.69 -6.80 15.17
CA HIS A 62 -8.43 -7.09 16.59
C HIS A 62 -9.57 -6.53 17.46
N LYS A 63 -10.82 -6.59 16.98
CA LYS A 63 -12.00 -6.24 17.78
C LYS A 63 -12.97 -7.42 17.87
N GLY A 64 -12.52 -8.48 18.55
CA GLY A 64 -13.30 -9.68 18.79
C GLY A 64 -13.03 -10.42 20.09
N SER A 65 -12.37 -9.81 21.09
CA SER A 65 -12.32 -10.39 22.45
C SER A 65 -13.54 -9.91 23.23
N GLY A 66 -14.67 -10.54 22.98
CA GLY A 66 -15.94 -10.27 23.65
C GLY A 66 -16.72 -11.55 23.90
N SER A 67 -16.08 -12.54 24.51
CA SER A 67 -16.75 -13.74 25.04
C SER A 67 -16.29 -13.97 26.47
N GLY A 68 -16.87 -13.23 27.41
CA GLY A 68 -16.97 -13.67 28.79
C GLY A 68 -18.40 -14.14 29.04
N PRO A 69 -18.68 -15.45 29.16
CA PRO A 69 -19.92 -15.90 29.74
C PRO A 69 -19.67 -16.02 31.25
N ASP A 70 -20.06 -15.03 32.04
CA ASP A 70 -20.30 -15.29 33.46
C ASP A 70 -21.23 -14.25 34.08
N GLY A 71 -22.36 -14.71 34.58
CA GLY A 71 -23.40 -13.88 35.17
C GLY A 71 -24.71 -14.63 35.30
N SER A 72 -24.67 -15.78 35.98
CA SER A 72 -25.84 -16.53 36.42
C SER A 72 -26.79 -15.67 37.29
N PRO A 73 -28.10 -15.99 37.32
CA PRO A 73 -29.13 -15.23 38.03
C PRO A 73 -29.02 -15.27 39.57
#